data_AF-A0A6G3Z0K0-F1
#
_entry.id   AF-A0A6G3Z0K0-F1
#
_cell.length_a   1.000
_cell.length_b   1.000
_cell.length_c   1.000
_cell.angle_alpha   90.00
_cell.angle_beta   90.00
_cell.angle_gamma   90.00
#
_symmetry.space_group_name_H-M   'P 1'
#
loop_
_entity.id
_entity.type
_entity.pdbx_description
1 polymer ?
#
loop_
_entity_poly.entity_id
_entity_poly.type
_entity_poly.pdbx_seq_one_letter_code
_entity_poly.pdbx_strand_id
1 'polypeptide(L)'
;MTPHNHYPWNAAVLRTWLQVERSTQQDIWQLSNKLKISPHIVLHWLRSQSSSPMNLTLREIQAIADYRGWSFEQTVGWLDVSPTYLEKLQEHSDNRPIESA
;
A
#
# COMPACT_ATOMS: atom_id res chain seq x y z
N MET A 1 3.04 29.07 -2.60
CA MET A 1 2.08 27.95 -2.67
C MET A 1 2.80 26.76 -3.27
N THR A 2 3.38 25.90 -2.44
CA THR A 2 3.99 24.66 -2.91
C THR A 2 2.87 23.67 -3.22
N PRO A 3 2.81 23.07 -4.42
CA PRO A 3 1.80 22.06 -4.73
C PRO A 3 2.01 20.91 -3.74
N HIS A 4 1.01 20.73 -2.87
CA HIS A 4 1.01 19.66 -1.90
C HIS A 4 1.03 18.34 -2.68
N ASN A 5 2.10 17.57 -2.51
CA ASN A 5 2.16 16.17 -2.92
C ASN A 5 1.14 15.37 -2.09
N HIS A 6 -0.13 15.47 -2.46
CA HIS A 6 -1.24 14.75 -1.84
C HIS A 6 -1.34 13.38 -2.51
N TYR A 7 -0.61 12.40 -1.97
CA TYR A 7 -1.00 11.02 -2.17
C TYR A 7 -2.46 10.88 -1.68
N PRO A 8 -3.32 10.10 -2.36
CA PRO A 8 -4.69 9.87 -1.89
C PRO A 8 -4.76 8.90 -0.70
N TRP A 9 -3.65 8.71 0.01
CA TRP A 9 -3.46 7.85 1.17
C TRP A 9 -2.21 8.33 1.94
N ASN A 10 -2.11 8.00 3.22
CA ASN A 10 -1.03 8.42 4.10
C ASN A 10 0.26 7.61 3.87
N ALA A 11 1.11 8.09 2.96
CA ALA A 11 2.40 7.46 2.69
C ALA A 11 3.37 7.47 3.88
N ALA A 12 3.21 8.43 4.80
CA ALA A 12 4.06 8.52 5.98
C ALA A 12 3.78 7.38 6.97
N VAL A 13 2.51 7.06 7.23
CA VAL A 13 2.14 5.99 8.18
C VAL A 13 2.63 4.62 7.71
N LEU A 14 2.52 4.34 6.40
CA LEU A 14 3.03 3.10 5.80
C LEU A 14 4.55 3.03 5.94
N ARG A 15 5.26 4.13 5.64
CA ARG A 15 6.73 4.16 5.72
C ARG A 15 7.23 3.97 7.15
N THR A 16 6.63 4.66 8.12
CA THR A 16 6.99 4.54 9.53
C THR A 16 6.80 3.10 10.01
N TRP A 17 5.68 2.47 9.66
CA TRP A 17 5.46 1.06 9.98
C TRP A 17 6.51 0.14 9.33
N LEU A 18 6.79 0.29 8.03
CA LEU A 18 7.81 -0.52 7.34
C LEU A 18 9.22 -0.32 7.93
N GLN A 19 9.55 0.88 8.42
CA GLN A 19 10.82 1.13 9.12
C GLN A 19 10.90 0.36 10.44
N VAL A 20 9.81 0.35 11.22
CA VAL A 20 9.73 -0.43 12.46
C VAL A 20 9.85 -1.92 12.17
N GLU A 21 9.09 -2.46 11.21
CA GLU A 21 9.14 -3.89 10.84
C GLU A 21 10.52 -4.34 10.36
N ARG A 22 11.23 -3.46 9.64
CA ARG A 22 12.61 -3.72 9.23
C ARG A 22 13.57 -3.72 10.41
N SER A 23 13.39 -2.79 11.35
CA SER A 23 14.23 -2.66 12.55
C SER A 23 14.00 -3.80 13.56
N THR A 24 12.81 -4.39 13.61
CA THR A 24 12.45 -5.50 14.52
C THR A 24 12.93 -6.88 14.04
N GLN A 25 13.98 -6.93 13.19
CA GLN A 25 14.72 -8.11 12.71
C GLN A 25 14.32 -8.70 11.35
N GLN A 26 13.41 -8.06 10.59
CA GLN A 26 13.04 -8.56 9.26
C GLN A 26 13.84 -7.87 8.15
N ASP A 27 14.60 -8.65 7.38
CA ASP A 27 15.12 -8.18 6.11
C ASP A 27 13.99 -7.89 5.12
N ILE A 28 14.20 -6.98 4.17
CA ILE A 28 13.20 -6.57 3.18
C ILE A 28 12.63 -7.77 2.41
N TRP A 29 13.47 -8.77 2.10
CA TRP A 29 13.04 -9.98 1.39
C TRP A 29 12.14 -10.86 2.24
N GLN A 30 12.35 -10.89 3.56
CA GLN A 30 11.47 -11.62 4.46
C GLN A 30 10.12 -10.91 4.61
N LEU A 31 10.15 -9.58 4.76
CA LEU A 31 8.94 -8.77 4.86
C LEU A 31 8.11 -8.85 3.56
N SER A 32 8.76 -8.75 2.40
CA SER A 32 8.10 -8.89 1.10
C SER A 32 7.46 -10.27 0.93
N ASN A 33 8.13 -11.35 1.36
CA ASN A 33 7.58 -12.70 1.32
C ASN A 33 6.36 -12.85 2.24
N LYS A 34 6.40 -12.31 3.45
CA LYS A 34 5.26 -12.35 4.39
C LYS A 34 4.08 -11.54 3.86
N LEU A 35 4.34 -10.39 3.25
CA LEU A 35 3.34 -9.56 2.60
C LEU A 35 2.86 -10.14 1.25
N LYS A 36 3.53 -11.15 0.69
CA LYS A 36 3.27 -11.66 -0.67
C LYS A 36 3.30 -10.55 -1.73
N ILE A 37 4.18 -9.58 -1.54
CA ILE A 37 4.38 -8.40 -2.39
C ILE A 37 5.82 -8.42 -2.92
N SER A 38 6.05 -7.87 -4.10
CA SER A 38 7.40 -7.80 -4.67
C SER A 38 8.33 -6.96 -3.76
N PRO A 39 9.57 -7.40 -3.49
CA PRO A 39 10.54 -6.61 -2.73
C PRO A 39 10.75 -5.21 -3.31
N HIS A 40 10.66 -5.05 -4.63
CA HIS A 40 10.77 -3.75 -5.30
C HIS A 40 9.66 -2.78 -4.90
N ILE A 41 8.43 -3.28 -4.70
CA ILE A 41 7.29 -2.50 -4.24
C ILE A 41 7.51 -2.05 -2.78
N VAL A 42 7.92 -2.98 -1.91
CA VAL A 42 8.22 -2.66 -0.49
C VAL A 42 9.37 -1.65 -0.38
N LEU A 43 10.42 -1.80 -1.18
CA LEU A 43 11.51 -0.83 -1.29
C LEU A 43 11.02 0.52 -1.80
N HIS A 44 10.09 0.53 -2.76
CA HIS A 44 9.51 1.76 -3.28
C HIS A 44 8.68 2.47 -2.20
N TRP A 45 7.87 1.76 -1.41
CA TRP A 45 7.15 2.35 -0.26
C TRP A 45 8.09 2.96 0.78
N LEU A 46 9.20 2.30 1.06
CA LEU A 46 10.24 2.81 1.98
C LEU A 46 10.97 4.03 1.43
N ARG A 47 11.27 4.03 0.12
CA ARG A 47 12.06 5.06 -0.56
C ARG A 47 11.25 6.21 -1.11
N SER A 48 9.93 6.07 -1.20
CA SER A 48 8.98 7.08 -1.64
C SER A 48 9.13 8.29 -0.74
N GLN A 49 10.14 9.12 -0.97
CA GLN A 49 10.14 10.51 -0.56
C GLN A 49 9.02 11.17 -1.36
N SER A 50 8.35 12.14 -0.75
CA SER A 50 7.05 12.67 -1.16
C SER A 50 6.93 13.12 -2.63
N SER A 51 7.98 13.05 -3.44
CA SER A 51 8.13 13.53 -4.81
C SER A 51 7.66 12.57 -5.91
N SER A 52 7.36 11.30 -5.62
CA SER A 52 6.88 10.35 -6.64
C SER A 52 5.59 9.67 -6.17
N PRO A 53 4.41 10.12 -6.67
CA PRO A 53 3.13 9.54 -6.28
C PRO A 53 3.09 8.07 -6.68
N MET A 54 2.98 7.18 -5.69
CA MET A 54 2.75 5.77 -5.90
C MET A 54 1.29 5.49 -5.55
N ASN A 55 0.62 4.83 -6.48
CA ASN A 55 -0.74 4.38 -6.30
C ASN A 55 -0.71 3.03 -5.57
N LEU A 56 -1.35 2.95 -4.40
CA LEU A 56 -1.62 1.67 -3.74
C LEU A 56 -2.74 0.94 -4.49
N THR A 57 -2.57 -0.35 -4.71
CA THR A 57 -3.60 -1.21 -5.29
C THR A 57 -4.45 -1.89 -4.21
N LEU A 58 -5.66 -2.33 -4.54
CA LEU A 58 -6.48 -3.13 -3.61
C LEU A 58 -5.73 -4.37 -3.12
N ARG A 59 -4.95 -5.01 -3.99
CA ARG A 59 -4.14 -6.18 -3.64
C ARG A 59 -3.11 -5.86 -2.57
N GLU A 60 -2.46 -4.70 -2.66
CA GLU A 60 -1.47 -4.26 -1.68
C GLU A 60 -2.11 -3.87 -0.35
N ILE A 61 -3.26 -3.20 -0.38
CA ILE A 61 -4.05 -2.89 0.82
C ILE A 61 -4.49 -4.19 1.51
N GLN A 62 -5.00 -5.16 0.74
CA GLN A 62 -5.41 -6.46 1.27
C GLN A 62 -4.22 -7.23 1.84
N ALA A 63 -3.07 -7.21 1.19
CA ALA A 63 -1.87 -7.88 1.68
C ALA A 63 -1.37 -7.31 3.02
N ILE A 64 -1.47 -5.98 3.22
CA ILE A 64 -1.19 -5.35 4.50
C ILE A 64 -2.22 -5.80 5.55
N ALA A 65 -3.50 -5.85 5.19
CA ALA A 65 -4.57 -6.33 6.06
C ALA A 65 -4.30 -7.77 6.54
N ASP A 66 -3.99 -8.68 5.62
CA ASP A 66 -3.68 -10.07 5.89
C ASP A 66 -2.45 -10.21 6.82
N TYR A 67 -1.38 -9.46 6.56
CA TYR A 67 -0.17 -9.50 7.39
C TYR A 67 -0.45 -9.05 8.83
N ARG A 68 -1.29 -8.03 9.00
CA ARG A 68 -1.62 -7.45 10.31
C ARG A 68 -2.75 -8.18 11.02
N GLY A 69 -3.43 -9.11 10.35
CA GLY A 69 -4.65 -9.74 10.86
C GLY A 69 -5.81 -8.75 11.00
N TRP A 70 -5.86 -7.73 10.14
CA TRP A 70 -6.85 -6.66 10.15
C TRP A 70 -7.89 -6.86 9.05
N SER A 71 -9.04 -6.23 9.20
CA SER A 71 -9.98 -6.10 8.09
C SER A 71 -9.46 -5.12 7.04
N PHE A 72 -10.01 -5.24 5.81
CA PHE A 72 -9.73 -4.28 4.74
C PHE A 72 -10.08 -2.85 5.17
N GLU A 73 -11.24 -2.65 5.80
CA GLU A 73 -11.70 -1.34 6.29
C GLU A 73 -10.79 -0.74 7.37
N GLN A 74 -10.32 -1.56 8.32
CA GLN A 74 -9.36 -1.13 9.33
C GLN A 74 -8.05 -0.66 8.68
N THR A 75 -7.62 -1.36 7.63
CA THR A 75 -6.40 -1.02 6.90
C THR A 75 -6.57 0.24 6.07
N VAL A 76 -7.72 0.42 5.41
CA VAL A 76 -8.12 1.64 4.69
C VAL A 76 -8.14 2.84 5.64
N GLY A 77 -8.77 2.70 6.81
CA GLY A 77 -8.83 3.76 7.82
C GLY A 77 -7.45 4.09 8.39
N TRP A 78 -6.62 3.09 8.65
CA TRP A 78 -5.23 3.30 9.11
C TRP A 78 -4.35 4.00 8.07
N LEU A 79 -4.49 3.63 6.79
CA LEU A 79 -3.81 4.27 5.68
C LEU A 79 -4.41 5.62 5.30
N ASP A 80 -5.52 6.05 5.92
CA ASP A 80 -6.25 7.28 5.58
C ASP A 80 -6.50 7.39 4.06
N VAL A 81 -6.95 6.28 3.45
CA VAL A 81 -7.19 6.23 2.01
C VAL A 81 -8.42 7.07 1.69
N SER A 82 -8.26 8.03 0.79
CA SER A 82 -9.35 8.89 0.32
C SER A 82 -10.48 8.04 -0.29
N PRO A 83 -11.75 8.26 0.09
CA PRO A 83 -12.89 7.52 -0.47
C PRO A 83 -12.94 7.54 -2.00
N THR A 84 -12.71 8.70 -2.62
CA THR A 84 -12.69 8.85 -4.09
C THR A 84 -11.62 8.00 -4.77
N TYR A 85 -10.50 7.77 -4.08
CA TYR A 85 -9.45 6.91 -4.61
C TYR A 85 -9.79 5.43 -4.40
N LEU A 86 -10.41 5.08 -3.28
CA LEU A 86 -10.90 3.73 -3.03
C LEU A 86 -11.96 3.31 -4.05
N GLU A 87 -12.92 4.20 -4.36
CA GLU A 87 -13.93 3.98 -5.42
C GLU A 87 -13.26 3.69 -6.77
N LYS A 88 -12.29 4.53 -7.17
CA LYS A 88 -11.52 4.30 -8.40
C LYS A 88 -10.81 2.95 -8.38
N LEU A 89 -10.20 2.55 -7.28
CA LEU A 89 -9.52 1.26 -7.17
C LEU A 89 -10.51 0.08 -7.33
N GLN A 90 -11.73 0.21 -6.81
CA GLN A 90 -12.79 -0.78 -6.93
C GLN A 90 -13.33 -0.86 -8.35
N GLU A 91 -13.61 0.28 -8.99
CA GLU A 91 -14.04 0.35 -10.39
C GLU A 91 -13.04 -0.33 -11.34
N HIS A 92 -11.74 -0.09 -11.16
CA HIS A 92 -10.70 -0.71 -11.99
C HIS A 92 -10.45 -2.19 -11.66
N SER A 93 -10.87 -2.66 -10.48
CA SER A 93 -10.79 -4.07 -10.13
C SER A 93 -11.94 -4.89 -10.72
N ASP A 94 -13.12 -4.27 -10.86
CA ASP A 94 -14.30 -4.87 -11.48
C ASP A 94 -14.17 -4.91 -13.02
N ASN A 95 -13.44 -3.95 -13.59
CA ASN A 95 -13.24 -3.81 -15.05
C ASN A 95 -12.08 -4.65 -15.65
N ARG A 96 -11.58 -5.67 -14.96
CA ARG A 96 -10.76 -6.69 -15.65
C ARG A 96 -11.71 -7.70 -16.27
N PRO A 97 -11.91 -7.71 -17.61
CA PRO A 97 -12.60 -8.83 -18.23
C PRO A 97 -11.86 -10.09 -17.84
N ILE A 98 -12.61 -11.07 -17.35
CA ILE A 98 -12.16 -12.45 -17.26
C ILE A 98 -11.96 -12.87 -18.72
N GLU A 99 -10.81 -12.56 -19.31
CA GLU A 99 -10.38 -13.23 -20.53
C GLU A 99 -10.17 -14.69 -20.15
N SER A 100 -11.23 -15.45 -20.41
CA SER A 100 -11.19 -16.89 -20.48
C SER A 100 -10.41 -17.24 -21.75
N ALA A 101 -9.23 -17.82 -21.58
CA ALA A 101 -8.51 -18.56 -22.61
C ALA A 101 -7.61 -19.60 -21.95
#